data_AF-A0AAN4LD02-F1
#
_entry.id   AF-A0AAN4LD02-F1
#
_cell.length_a   1.000
_cell.length_b   1.000
_cell.length_c   1.000
_cell.angle_alpha   90.00
_cell.angle_beta   90.00
_cell.angle_gamma   90.00
#
_symmetry.space_group_name_H-M   'P 1'
#
loop_
_entity.id
_entity.type
_entity.pdbx_description
1 polymer ?
#
loop_
_entity_poly.entity_id
_entity_poly.type
_entity_poly.pdbx_seq_one_letter_code
_entity_poly.pdbx_strand_id
1 'polypeptide(L)'
;MIIKERIQERFDTLQELYDMWFTENPAYIAPKEKLFPQSHIERLRTITYLLDKGFIVVNPVKDEPSLVSVSITVDGIDFFEQSRLEGKGNGWSYVTEHVDE
;
A
#
# COMPACT_ATOMS: atom_id res chain seq x y z
N MET A 1 16.66 -10.46 -6.25
CA MET A 1 16.54 -9.26 -5.39
C MET A 1 15.17 -8.57 -5.50
N ILE A 2 14.47 -8.64 -6.64
CA ILE A 2 13.28 -7.81 -6.96
C ILE A 2 12.00 -8.12 -6.14
N ILE A 3 11.75 -9.38 -5.76
CA ILE A 3 10.46 -9.75 -5.14
C ILE A 3 10.31 -9.17 -3.72
N LYS A 4 11.39 -9.21 -2.92
CA LYS A 4 11.36 -8.70 -1.53
C LYS A 4 11.11 -7.20 -1.50
N GLU A 5 11.80 -6.43 -2.34
CA GLU A 5 11.61 -4.99 -2.47
C GLU A 5 10.17 -4.63 -2.89
N ARG A 6 9.59 -5.35 -3.87
CA ARG A 6 8.19 -5.17 -4.27
C ARG A 6 7.19 -5.52 -3.17
N ILE A 7 7.50 -6.50 -2.33
CA ILE A 7 6.69 -6.82 -1.15
C ILE A 7 6.79 -5.66 -0.15
N GLN A 8 8.00 -5.18 0.13
CA GLN A 8 8.23 -4.08 1.06
C GLN A 8 7.53 -2.79 0.62
N GLU A 9 7.66 -2.39 -0.65
CA GLU A 9 7.00 -1.19 -1.20
C GLU A 9 5.46 -1.21 -0.99
N ARG A 10 4.84 -2.39 -1.13
CA ARG A 10 3.40 -2.58 -0.86
C ARG A 10 3.07 -2.41 0.62
N PHE A 11 3.90 -2.97 1.51
CA PHE A 11 3.71 -2.83 2.94
C PHE A 11 3.96 -1.40 3.43
N ASP A 12 4.98 -0.72 2.90
CA ASP A 12 5.27 0.67 3.24
C ASP A 12 4.10 1.57 2.82
N THR A 13 3.56 1.36 1.61
CA THR A 13 2.37 2.10 1.14
C THR A 13 1.14 1.83 2.02
N LEU A 14 0.87 0.57 2.37
CA LEU A 14 -0.25 0.22 3.24
C LEU A 14 -0.06 0.76 4.66
N GLN A 15 1.16 0.77 5.18
CA GLN A 15 1.46 1.33 6.49
C GLN A 15 1.18 2.83 6.54
N GLU A 16 1.64 3.60 5.55
CA GLU A 16 1.36 5.04 5.48
C GLU A 16 -0.16 5.32 5.50
N LEU A 17 -0.94 4.57 4.72
CA LEU A 17 -2.39 4.73 4.64
C LEU A 17 -3.12 4.21 5.89
N TYR A 18 -2.63 3.12 6.48
CA TYR A 18 -3.12 2.58 7.75
C TYR A 18 -2.95 3.59 8.88
N ASP A 19 -1.76 4.18 9.03
CA ASP A 19 -1.49 5.19 10.04
C ASP A 19 -2.41 6.41 9.87
N MET A 20 -2.64 6.84 8.63
CA MET A 20 -3.57 7.94 8.31
C MET A 20 -5.04 7.62 8.62
N TRP A 21 -5.47 6.36 8.46
CA TRP A 21 -6.84 5.94 8.71
C TRP A 21 -7.33 6.26 10.14
N PHE A 22 -6.42 6.20 11.11
CA PHE A 22 -6.71 6.48 12.53
C PHE A 22 -6.49 7.94 12.93
N THR A 23 -6.40 8.85 11.95
CA THR A 23 -6.34 10.30 12.18
C THR A 23 -7.67 10.98 11.85
N GLU A 24 -7.76 12.30 12.07
CA GLU A 24 -8.94 13.09 11.71
C GLU A 24 -9.24 13.09 10.20
N ASN A 25 -8.23 12.83 9.36
CA ASN A 25 -8.35 12.77 7.90
C ASN A 25 -7.92 11.39 7.41
N PRO A 26 -8.86 10.42 7.23
CA PRO A 26 -8.53 9.03 6.90
C PRO A 26 -8.11 8.83 5.43
N ALA A 27 -7.69 9.89 4.75
CA ALA A 27 -7.28 9.86 3.36
C ALA A 27 -6.07 10.76 3.10
N TYR A 28 -5.11 10.24 2.35
CA TYR A 28 -3.99 10.98 1.82
C TYR A 28 -4.40 11.76 0.57
N ILE A 29 -4.25 13.09 0.57
CA ILE A 29 -4.52 13.92 -0.60
C ILE A 29 -3.21 14.25 -1.30
N ALA A 30 -3.12 13.94 -2.59
CA ALA A 30 -1.92 14.20 -3.38
C ALA A 30 -2.22 14.48 -4.85
N PRO A 31 -1.28 15.14 -5.57
CA PRO A 31 -1.35 15.22 -7.02
C PRO A 31 -1.36 13.83 -7.68
N LYS A 32 -2.16 13.67 -8.73
CA LYS A 32 -2.23 12.43 -9.52
C LYS A 32 -0.86 11.94 -9.96
N GLU A 33 0.00 12.86 -10.38
CA GLU A 33 1.36 12.58 -10.85
C GLU A 33 2.28 11.99 -9.76
N LYS A 34 2.01 12.32 -8.48
CA LYS A 34 2.75 11.77 -7.35
C LYS A 34 2.30 10.35 -7.03
N LEU A 35 1.02 10.04 -7.24
CA LEU A 35 0.48 8.70 -7.03
C LEU A 35 0.80 7.76 -8.20
N PHE A 36 0.79 8.28 -9.43
CA PHE A 36 1.07 7.55 -10.67
C PHE A 36 2.28 8.13 -11.41
N PRO A 37 3.50 8.07 -10.81
CA PRO A 37 4.69 8.61 -11.45
C PRO A 37 5.10 7.76 -12.65
N GLN A 38 5.13 8.36 -13.84
CA GLN A 38 5.59 7.70 -15.07
C GLN A 38 7.08 7.29 -15.01
N SER A 39 7.87 8.00 -14.21
CA SER A 39 9.31 7.74 -14.02
C SER A 39 9.61 6.59 -13.05
N HIS A 40 8.63 6.11 -12.27
CA HIS A 40 8.86 5.08 -11.25
C HIS A 40 7.88 3.91 -11.40
N ILE A 41 8.23 2.98 -12.31
CA ILE A 41 7.36 1.87 -12.72
C ILE A 41 6.97 0.92 -11.58
N GLU A 42 7.85 0.72 -10.59
CA GLU A 42 7.57 -0.18 -9.46
C GLU A 42 6.52 0.41 -8.52
N ARG A 43 6.59 1.72 -8.22
CA ARG A 43 5.53 2.41 -7.48
C ARG A 43 4.19 2.36 -8.22
N LEU A 44 4.20 2.59 -9.54
CA LEU A 44 2.99 2.44 -10.36
C LEU A 44 2.39 1.03 -10.22
N ARG A 45 3.21 -0.02 -10.35
CA ARG A 45 2.77 -1.42 -10.18
C ARG A 45 2.24 -1.70 -8.78
N THR A 46 2.87 -1.16 -7.75
CA THR A 46 2.41 -1.27 -6.35
C THR A 46 1.02 -0.67 -6.19
N ILE A 47 0.81 0.57 -6.64
CA ILE A 47 -0.49 1.23 -6.55
C ILE A 47 -1.55 0.48 -7.36
N THR A 48 -1.26 0.09 -8.60
CA THR A 48 -2.18 -0.70 -9.43
C THR A 48 -2.55 -2.02 -8.75
N TYR A 49 -1.57 -2.74 -8.19
CA TYR A 49 -1.83 -4.00 -7.48
C TYR A 49 -2.76 -3.80 -6.28
N LEU A 50 -2.53 -2.77 -5.46
CA LEU A 50 -3.33 -2.50 -4.28
C LEU A 50 -4.76 -2.06 -4.65
N LEU A 51 -4.92 -1.31 -5.75
CA LEU A 51 -6.22 -0.95 -6.33
C LEU A 51 -6.98 -2.18 -6.84
N ASP A 52 -6.33 -3.03 -7.64
CA ASP A 52 -6.95 -4.22 -8.22
C ASP A 52 -7.38 -5.23 -7.14
N LYS A 53 -6.67 -5.26 -6.01
CA LYS A 53 -7.04 -6.06 -4.84
C LYS A 53 -8.14 -5.44 -3.99
N GLY A 54 -8.52 -4.19 -4.23
CA GLY A 54 -9.47 -3.46 -3.40
C GLY A 54 -8.93 -3.10 -2.02
N PHE A 55 -7.61 -3.13 -1.82
CA PHE A 55 -6.99 -2.79 -0.53
C PHE A 55 -6.86 -1.29 -0.31
N ILE A 56 -6.87 -0.51 -1.40
CA ILE A 56 -6.93 0.94 -1.36
C ILE A 56 -8.00 1.43 -2.34
N VAL A 57 -8.51 2.63 -2.10
CA VAL A 57 -9.41 3.34 -3.00
C VAL A 57 -8.82 4.71 -3.34
N VAL A 58 -9.01 5.14 -4.58
CA VAL A 58 -8.59 6.45 -5.08
C VAL A 58 -9.81 7.18 -5.59
N ASN A 59 -10.10 8.36 -5.03
CA ASN A 59 -11.22 9.19 -5.42
C ASN A 59 -10.72 10.56 -5.94
N PRO A 60 -11.40 11.16 -6.93
CA PRO A 60 -11.12 12.54 -7.31
C PRO A 60 -11.50 13.49 -6.17
N VAL A 61 -10.68 14.52 -5.95
CA VAL A 61 -11.03 15.61 -5.03
C VAL A 61 -11.98 16.57 -5.74
N LYS A 62 -13.07 16.93 -5.06
CA LYS A 62 -14.07 17.85 -5.60
C LYS A 62 -13.42 19.20 -5.91
N ASP A 63 -13.74 19.76 -7.07
CA ASP A 63 -13.28 21.08 -7.54
C ASP A 63 -11.74 21.19 -7.75
N GLU A 64 -10.97 20.11 -7.55
CA GLU A 64 -9.51 20.05 -7.76
C GLU A 64 -9.10 18.83 -8.60
N PRO A 65 -9.27 18.87 -9.94
CA PRO A 65 -9.09 17.71 -10.82
C PRO A 65 -7.65 17.19 -10.93
N SER A 66 -6.66 17.96 -10.48
CA SER A 66 -5.25 17.54 -10.39
C SER A 66 -4.96 16.68 -9.16
N LEU A 67 -5.85 16.71 -8.15
CA LEU A 67 -5.70 15.98 -6.90
C LEU A 67 -6.56 14.73 -6.85
N VAL A 68 -6.08 13.77 -6.07
CA VAL A 68 -6.82 12.57 -5.69
C VAL A 68 -6.67 12.36 -4.19
N SER A 69 -7.73 11.84 -3.57
CA SER A 69 -7.68 11.28 -2.23
C SER A 69 -7.48 9.78 -2.32
N VAL A 70 -6.60 9.26 -1.47
CA VAL A 70 -6.28 7.84 -1.37
C VAL A 70 -6.53 7.40 0.05
N SER A 71 -7.30 6.34 0.25
CA SER A 71 -7.48 5.74 1.57
C SER A 71 -7.30 4.23 1.48
N ILE A 72 -6.85 3.63 2.58
CA ILE A 72 -6.93 2.18 2.76
C ILE A 72 -8.41 1.77 2.88
N THR A 73 -8.75 0.54 2.50
CA THR A 73 -10.07 -0.04 2.73
C THR A 73 -10.06 -0.92 3.97
N VAL A 74 -11.22 -1.37 4.45
CA VAL A 74 -11.30 -2.36 5.53
C VAL A 74 -10.57 -3.65 5.14
N ASP A 75 -10.74 -4.13 3.91
CA ASP A 75 -10.01 -5.30 3.40
C ASP A 75 -8.49 -5.09 3.39
N GLY A 76 -8.04 -3.86 3.07
CA GLY A 76 -6.63 -3.49 3.12
C GLY A 76 -6.08 -3.45 4.55
N ILE A 77 -6.87 -2.98 5.52
CA ILE A 77 -6.54 -2.99 6.94
C ILE A 77 -6.40 -4.43 7.44
N ASP A 78 -7.42 -5.26 7.21
CA ASP A 78 -7.42 -6.67 7.64
C ASP A 78 -6.22 -7.42 7.05
N PHE A 79 -5.93 -7.21 5.76
CA PHE A 79 -4.76 -7.79 5.11
C PHE A 79 -3.44 -7.33 5.75
N PHE A 80 -3.32 -6.04 6.04
CA PHE A 80 -2.10 -5.47 6.63
C PHE A 80 -1.87 -5.98 8.06
N GLU A 81 -2.90 -5.98 8.89
CA GLU A 81 -2.85 -6.46 10.28
C GLU A 81 -2.52 -7.95 10.35
N GLN A 82 -3.24 -8.79 9.57
CA GLN A 82 -2.96 -10.23 9.50
C GLN A 82 -1.54 -10.50 9.03
N SER A 83 -1.08 -9.79 8.00
CA SER A 83 0.28 -9.91 7.51
C SER A 83 1.31 -9.57 8.59
N ARG A 84 1.11 -8.50 9.35
CA ARG A 84 2.00 -8.12 10.47
C ARG A 84 2.03 -9.18 11.57
N LEU A 85 0.88 -9.75 11.92
CA LEU A 85 0.78 -10.84 12.90
C LEU A 85 1.49 -12.12 12.43
N GLU A 86 1.44 -12.41 11.12
CA GLU A 86 2.16 -13.51 10.47
C GLU A 86 3.65 -13.21 10.21
N GLY A 87 4.12 -12.00 10.57
CA GLY A 87 5.48 -11.53 10.33
C GLY A 87 5.74 -11.00 8.91
N LYS A 88 4.80 -11.09 7.98
CA LYS A 88 4.96 -10.54 6.63
C LYS A 88 5.06 -9.01 6.69
N GLY A 89 6.09 -8.44 6.04
CA GLY A 89 6.29 -6.99 5.99
C GLY A 89 7.06 -6.38 7.17
N ASN A 90 7.38 -7.16 8.20
CA ASN A 90 8.50 -6.83 9.08
C ASN A 90 9.76 -7.14 8.28
N GLY A 91 10.62 -6.16 7.97
CA GLY A 91 11.89 -6.36 7.24
C GLY A 91 12.89 -7.37 7.86
N TRP A 92 12.43 -8.19 8.81
CA TRP A 92 13.16 -9.16 9.64
C TRP A 92 12.47 -10.53 9.78
N SER A 93 11.27 -10.76 9.25
CA SER A 93 10.65 -12.08 9.40
C SER A 93 11.15 -13.03 8.33
N TYR A 94 12.19 -13.76 8.73
CA TYR A 94 12.66 -15.02 8.21
C TYR A 94 11.55 -15.78 7.48
N VAL A 95 11.74 -15.94 6.17
CA VAL A 95 11.32 -17.19 5.54
C VAL A 95 12.11 -18.26 6.30
N THR A 96 11.48 -18.96 7.23
CA THR A 96 11.98 -20.29 7.58
C THR A 96 12.01 -21.03 6.25
N GLU A 97 13.23 -21.28 5.76
CA GLU A 97 13.44 -22.30 4.74
C GLU A 97 12.66 -23.51 5.23
N HIS A 98 11.66 -23.94 4.46
CA HIS A 98 11.12 -25.26 4.65
C HIS A 98 12.31 -26.20 4.52
N VAL A 99 12.80 -26.69 5.66
CA VAL A 99 13.60 -27.89 5.67
C VAL A 99 12.59 -28.97 5.34
N ASP A 100 12.55 -29.38 4.08
CA ASP A 100 11.84 -30.56 3.65
C ASP A 100 12.32 -31.72 4.53
N GLU A 101 11.39 -32.36 5.25
CA GLU A 101 11.61 -33.67 5.90
C GLU A 101 11.80 -34.77 4.85
#